data_AF-A0A345HBD4-F1
#
_entry.id   AF-A0A345HBD4-F1
#
_cell.length_a   1.000
_cell.length_b   1.000
_cell.length_c   1.000
_cell.angle_alpha   90.00
_cell.angle_beta   90.00
_cell.angle_gamma   90.00
#
_symmetry.space_group_name_H-M   'P 1'
#
loop_
_entity.id
_entity.type
_entity.pdbx_description
1 polymer ?
#
loop_
_entity_poly.entity_id
_entity_poly.type
_entity_poly.pdbx_seq_one_letter_code
_entity_poly.pdbx_strand_id
1 'polypeptide(L)'
;MEPQITTMNTSSFTAMVDRAYGKEQELQGNRGTLESVITTHFAQMSAKNHLWKRDTFRMLLLHLYNESCFTILRSPDYIAVLANISSFGDKTVKDIQGWEKESFVPEEQLASLIKHCFAKYPTPEFLENVFASDNKIHMYWYVQLGRGDSVLTLSGFPVAFTNKMAHAFRLTPATYTVAQAIRRAQALGYGATAKRADVIAWSALADSFEAEYFWSTVVHFVVKVNEDVTIDKLQVVLEYLEMFRAQQPNMDMKGRTWEALLRQAEEWHTEMAKKRDAEGYEQWKRVAIADFYKEEDEVTYYIIQLINSVQLYEEGYEMSHCVADYTYDCANGSTAIFSLRKYAIGAAEFERMVTIEVSPASREIVEAKGKYNEMPTQTQDKLIMEWAAKEKLKPEYEYYDGFYEPPVNPAPQPAIQLPRQMPRVAIDERYYVPPRYRQEDNDGTEALLLIGKIILYIILSVIFMMLVFRWMLT
;
A
#
# COMPACT_ATOMS: atom_id res chain seq x y z
N MET A 1 -15.71 51.38 -37.84
CA MET A 1 -14.53 50.50 -37.86
C MET A 1 -14.43 49.88 -36.48
N GLU A 2 -14.97 48.67 -36.33
CA GLU A 2 -14.86 47.88 -35.10
C GLU A 2 -13.40 47.41 -34.91
N PRO A 3 -12.93 47.35 -33.66
CA PRO A 3 -11.60 46.85 -33.36
C PRO A 3 -11.56 45.33 -33.53
N GLN A 4 -10.53 44.85 -34.22
CA GLN A 4 -10.26 43.43 -34.41
C GLN A 4 -10.01 42.73 -33.08
N ILE A 5 -10.78 41.67 -32.84
CA ILE A 5 -10.61 40.74 -31.74
C ILE A 5 -9.29 39.98 -31.96
N THR A 6 -8.34 40.19 -31.06
CA THR A 6 -7.08 39.46 -30.98
C THR A 6 -7.36 37.99 -30.73
N THR A 7 -7.11 37.14 -31.73
CA THR A 7 -7.24 35.69 -31.62
C THR A 7 -6.22 35.15 -30.61
N MET A 8 -6.70 34.55 -29.52
CA MET A 8 -5.86 33.81 -28.57
C MET A 8 -5.18 32.64 -29.28
N ASN A 9 -3.85 32.53 -29.13
CA ASN A 9 -3.08 31.38 -29.59
C ASN A 9 -3.40 30.17 -28.70
N THR A 10 -4.32 29.31 -29.13
CA THR A 10 -4.68 28.08 -28.42
C THR A 10 -3.50 27.10 -28.46
N SER A 11 -2.92 26.78 -27.30
CA SER A 11 -1.86 25.77 -27.20
C SER A 11 -2.31 24.42 -27.79
N SER A 12 -1.36 23.59 -28.23
CA SER A 12 -1.64 22.23 -28.73
C SER A 12 -2.48 21.39 -27.75
N PHE A 13 -2.22 21.53 -26.45
CA PHE A 13 -2.94 20.82 -25.39
C PHE A 13 -4.40 21.30 -25.26
N THR A 14 -4.63 22.61 -25.20
CA THR A 14 -5.99 23.18 -25.10
C THR A 14 -6.85 22.78 -26.31
N ALA A 15 -6.27 22.79 -27.52
CA ALA A 15 -6.96 22.33 -28.72
C ALA A 15 -7.25 20.82 -28.69
N MET A 16 -6.35 20.01 -28.12
CA MET A 16 -6.56 18.57 -27.93
C MET A 16 -7.72 18.28 -26.96
N VAL A 17 -7.78 18.98 -25.83
CA VAL A 17 -8.88 18.84 -24.85
C VAL A 17 -10.23 19.21 -25.49
N ASP A 18 -10.30 20.32 -26.23
CA ASP A 18 -11.53 20.75 -26.89
C ASP A 18 -12.00 19.77 -27.98
N ARG A 19 -11.07 19.21 -28.76
CA ARG A 19 -11.40 18.14 -29.71
C ARG A 19 -11.94 16.90 -29.00
N ALA A 20 -11.31 16.47 -27.91
CA ALA A 20 -11.76 15.31 -27.15
C ALA A 20 -13.13 15.53 -26.51
N TYR A 21 -13.39 16.74 -26.01
CA TYR A 21 -14.69 17.14 -25.46
C TYR A 21 -15.82 17.12 -26.50
N GLY A 22 -15.54 17.50 -27.75
CA GLY A 22 -16.52 17.54 -28.84
C GLY A 22 -16.78 16.21 -29.55
N LYS A 23 -15.97 15.16 -29.30
CA LYS A 23 -16.15 13.84 -29.94
C LYS A 23 -17.40 13.12 -29.42
N GLU A 24 -18.03 12.35 -30.30
CA GLU A 24 -19.10 11.43 -29.93
C GLU A 24 -18.59 10.36 -28.94
N GLN A 25 -19.51 9.79 -28.16
CA GLN A 25 -19.21 8.80 -27.12
C GLN A 25 -18.89 7.43 -27.72
N GLU A 26 -17.82 7.32 -28.50
CA GLU A 26 -17.26 6.06 -28.97
C GLU A 26 -16.12 5.63 -28.05
N LEU A 27 -16.26 4.48 -27.40
CA LEU A 27 -15.18 3.88 -26.59
C LEU A 27 -14.09 3.35 -27.52
N GLN A 28 -13.13 4.21 -27.84
CA GLN A 28 -11.85 3.79 -28.38
C GLN A 28 -10.99 3.31 -27.19
N GLY A 29 -10.49 2.08 -27.25
CA GLY A 29 -9.60 1.55 -26.20
C GLY A 29 -8.42 2.48 -25.95
N ASN A 30 -7.96 2.57 -24.69
CA ASN A 30 -6.80 3.38 -24.32
C ASN A 30 -5.57 2.90 -25.12
N ARG A 31 -4.98 3.77 -25.94
CA ARG A 31 -3.82 3.46 -26.79
C ARG A 31 -2.50 3.85 -26.13
N GLY A 32 -2.52 4.17 -24.83
CA GLY A 32 -1.34 4.55 -24.07
C GLY A 32 -0.84 5.99 -24.33
N THR A 33 -1.60 6.81 -25.09
CA THR A 33 -1.27 8.23 -25.29
C THR A 33 -2.12 9.11 -24.37
N LEU A 34 -1.61 10.29 -24.02
CA LEU A 34 -2.36 11.26 -23.21
C LEU A 34 -3.71 11.65 -23.86
N GLU A 35 -3.71 11.84 -25.18
CA GLU A 35 -4.94 12.12 -25.94
C GLU A 35 -5.93 10.95 -25.85
N SER A 36 -5.45 9.70 -25.91
CA SER A 36 -6.35 8.54 -25.78
C SER A 36 -6.91 8.43 -24.37
N VAL A 37 -6.12 8.68 -23.32
CA VAL A 37 -6.61 8.66 -21.92
C VAL A 37 -7.72 9.70 -21.70
N ILE A 38 -7.48 10.95 -22.11
CA ILE A 38 -8.46 12.04 -21.97
C ILE A 38 -9.72 11.74 -22.80
N THR A 39 -9.56 11.24 -24.03
CA THR A 39 -10.69 10.87 -24.90
C THR A 39 -11.51 9.73 -24.31
N THR A 40 -10.87 8.71 -23.74
CA THR A 40 -11.56 7.58 -23.08
C THR A 40 -12.40 8.06 -21.90
N HIS A 41 -11.87 8.95 -21.05
CA HIS A 41 -12.66 9.52 -19.95
C HIS A 41 -13.85 10.35 -20.45
N PHE A 42 -13.68 11.19 -21.47
CA PHE A 42 -14.81 11.88 -22.08
C PHE A 42 -15.84 10.90 -22.65
N ALA A 43 -15.43 9.84 -23.34
CA ALA A 43 -16.36 8.85 -23.89
C ALA A 43 -17.23 8.19 -22.80
N GLN A 44 -16.66 7.93 -21.62
CA GLN A 44 -17.37 7.37 -20.45
C GLN A 44 -18.36 8.36 -19.78
N MET A 45 -18.26 9.66 -20.05
CA MET A 45 -19.13 10.69 -19.47
C MET A 45 -20.28 11.03 -20.42
N SER A 46 -21.53 10.95 -19.93
CA SER A 46 -22.72 11.19 -20.76
C SER A 46 -22.72 12.56 -21.43
N ALA A 47 -22.93 12.58 -22.75
CA ALA A 47 -23.11 13.80 -23.55
C ALA A 47 -24.58 14.26 -23.61
N LYS A 48 -25.48 13.63 -22.84
CA LYS A 48 -26.92 13.94 -22.81
C LYS A 48 -27.45 14.20 -21.40
N ASN A 49 -26.94 13.46 -20.42
CA ASN A 49 -27.34 13.56 -19.02
C ASN A 49 -26.15 14.02 -18.18
N HIS A 50 -26.40 14.76 -17.09
CA HIS A 50 -25.33 15.19 -16.17
C HIS A 50 -24.16 15.89 -16.87
N LEU A 51 -24.46 16.78 -17.81
CA LEU A 51 -23.48 17.47 -18.68
C LEU A 51 -22.37 18.15 -17.86
N TRP A 52 -22.72 18.63 -16.67
CA TRP A 52 -21.79 19.22 -15.71
C TRP A 52 -20.56 18.34 -15.43
N LYS A 53 -20.66 17.01 -15.51
CA LYS A 53 -19.50 16.13 -15.33
C LYS A 53 -18.47 16.35 -16.44
N ARG A 54 -18.92 16.39 -17.70
CA ARG A 54 -18.05 16.65 -18.85
C ARG A 54 -17.50 18.07 -18.80
N ASP A 55 -18.35 19.04 -18.50
CA ASP A 55 -17.97 20.46 -18.39
C ASP A 55 -16.90 20.65 -17.30
N THR A 56 -17.11 20.03 -16.14
CA THR A 56 -16.18 20.09 -15.01
C THR A 56 -14.85 19.44 -15.36
N PHE A 57 -14.86 18.27 -16.02
CA PHE A 57 -13.62 17.61 -16.42
C PHE A 57 -12.83 18.45 -17.42
N ARG A 58 -13.50 19.02 -18.43
CA ARG A 58 -12.88 19.97 -19.36
C ARG A 58 -12.30 21.18 -18.62
N MET A 59 -13.08 21.77 -17.70
CA MET A 59 -12.65 22.94 -16.93
C MET A 59 -11.41 22.64 -16.08
N LEU A 60 -11.37 21.49 -15.39
CA LEU A 60 -10.20 21.05 -14.62
C LEU A 60 -8.95 20.94 -15.51
N LEU A 61 -9.05 20.26 -16.65
CA LEU A 61 -7.92 20.09 -17.57
C LEU A 61 -7.36 21.42 -18.08
N LEU A 62 -8.24 22.34 -18.48
CA LEU A 62 -7.83 23.64 -19.00
C LEU A 62 -7.29 24.56 -17.88
N HIS A 63 -7.92 24.53 -16.71
CA HIS A 63 -7.49 25.34 -15.56
C HIS A 63 -6.11 24.91 -15.06
N LEU A 64 -5.89 23.61 -14.85
CA LEU A 64 -4.59 23.10 -14.43
C LEU A 64 -3.50 23.33 -15.49
N TYR A 65 -3.87 23.45 -16.77
CA TYR A 65 -2.93 23.81 -17.81
C TYR A 65 -2.48 25.27 -17.68
N ASN A 66 -3.42 26.18 -17.40
CA ASN A 66 -3.12 27.59 -17.16
C ASN A 66 -2.26 27.79 -15.90
N GLU A 67 -2.54 27.03 -14.84
CA GLU A 67 -1.76 27.00 -13.60
C GLU A 67 -0.40 26.27 -13.75
N SER A 68 -0.03 25.84 -14.96
CA SER A 68 1.24 25.15 -15.23
C SER A 68 1.43 23.85 -14.40
N CYS A 69 0.34 23.13 -14.12
CA CYS A 69 0.35 21.81 -13.47
C CYS A 69 0.66 20.68 -14.47
N PHE A 70 1.75 20.83 -15.24
CA PHE A 70 2.05 19.93 -16.35
C PHE A 70 2.38 18.50 -15.92
N THR A 71 2.86 18.28 -14.70
CA THR A 71 3.12 16.94 -14.16
C THR A 71 1.82 16.16 -13.98
N ILE A 72 0.79 16.81 -13.40
CA ILE A 72 -0.57 16.25 -13.30
C ILE A 72 -1.10 15.90 -14.68
N LEU A 73 -1.00 16.84 -15.62
CA LEU A 73 -1.58 16.69 -16.95
C LEU A 73 -0.86 15.69 -17.86
N ARG A 74 0.31 15.18 -17.48
CA ARG A 74 1.05 14.16 -18.24
C ARG A 74 0.86 12.75 -17.70
N SER A 75 0.35 12.60 -16.47
CA SER A 75 0.15 11.30 -15.83
C SER A 75 -1.27 10.78 -16.05
N PRO A 76 -1.45 9.60 -16.66
CA PRO A 76 -2.76 8.97 -16.78
C PRO A 76 -3.48 8.81 -15.43
N ASP A 77 -2.73 8.49 -14.37
CA ASP A 77 -3.30 8.25 -13.04
C ASP A 77 -3.88 9.53 -12.43
N TYR A 78 -3.17 10.65 -12.56
CA TYR A 78 -3.71 11.94 -12.08
C TYR A 78 -4.85 12.46 -12.96
N ILE A 79 -4.86 12.14 -14.27
CA ILE A 79 -6.02 12.45 -15.13
C ILE A 79 -7.26 11.68 -14.66
N ALA A 80 -7.10 10.43 -14.20
CA ALA A 80 -8.20 9.67 -13.59
C ALA A 80 -8.70 10.34 -12.30
N VAL A 81 -7.81 10.90 -11.47
CA VAL A 81 -8.20 11.72 -10.30
C VAL A 81 -9.06 12.92 -10.72
N LEU A 82 -8.67 13.66 -11.76
CA LEU A 82 -9.47 14.79 -12.28
C LEU A 82 -10.84 14.33 -12.80
N ALA A 83 -10.91 13.17 -13.45
CA ALA A 83 -12.17 12.57 -13.86
C ALA A 83 -13.04 12.20 -12.64
N ASN A 84 -12.43 11.75 -11.55
CA ASN A 84 -13.11 11.46 -10.28
C ASN A 84 -13.64 12.72 -9.59
N ILE A 85 -12.87 13.81 -9.57
CA ILE A 85 -13.32 15.13 -9.09
C ILE A 85 -14.55 15.57 -9.91
N SER A 86 -14.50 15.42 -11.24
CA SER A 86 -15.59 15.84 -12.14
C SER A 86 -16.93 15.14 -11.88
N SER A 87 -16.91 13.90 -11.35
CA SER A 87 -18.14 13.18 -10.96
C SER A 87 -18.99 13.92 -9.92
N PHE A 88 -18.40 14.89 -9.21
CA PHE A 88 -19.05 15.69 -8.18
C PHE A 88 -19.06 17.18 -8.54
N GLY A 89 -18.92 17.54 -9.82
CA GLY A 89 -18.85 18.95 -10.27
C GLY A 89 -20.07 19.80 -9.89
N ASP A 90 -21.28 19.20 -9.83
CA ASP A 90 -22.51 19.84 -9.33
C ASP A 90 -22.51 20.07 -7.81
N LYS A 91 -21.47 19.58 -7.12
CA LYS A 91 -21.36 19.60 -5.67
C LYS A 91 -20.27 20.51 -5.13
N THR A 92 -19.62 21.27 -6.01
CA THR A 92 -18.55 22.20 -5.62
C THR A 92 -19.05 23.29 -4.66
N VAL A 93 -18.20 23.67 -3.69
CA VAL A 93 -18.46 24.75 -2.72
C VAL A 93 -17.77 26.05 -3.11
N LYS A 94 -16.70 25.97 -3.91
CA LYS A 94 -16.02 27.09 -4.56
C LYS A 94 -15.80 26.77 -6.03
N ASP A 95 -15.76 27.82 -6.84
CA ASP A 95 -15.51 27.69 -8.27
C ASP A 95 -14.08 27.19 -8.55
N ILE A 96 -13.94 26.24 -9.47
CA ILE A 96 -12.66 25.60 -9.81
C ILE A 96 -11.66 26.62 -10.35
N GLN A 97 -12.13 27.60 -11.12
CA GLN A 97 -11.26 28.61 -11.71
C GLN A 97 -10.68 29.58 -10.67
N GLY A 98 -11.23 29.61 -9.46
CA GLY A 98 -10.71 30.38 -8.33
C GLY A 98 -9.65 29.65 -7.50
N TRP A 99 -9.25 28.43 -7.88
CA TRP A 99 -8.12 27.74 -7.24
C TRP A 99 -6.80 28.21 -7.87
N GLU A 100 -5.80 28.47 -7.04
CA GLU A 100 -4.45 28.86 -7.47
C GLU A 100 -3.44 27.80 -7.02
N LYS A 101 -2.40 27.56 -7.82
CA LYS A 101 -1.35 26.59 -7.49
C LYS A 101 -0.45 27.11 -6.38
N GLU A 102 -0.45 26.41 -5.24
CA GLU A 102 0.37 26.75 -4.06
C GLU A 102 1.62 25.87 -3.88
N SER A 103 1.67 24.68 -4.51
CA SER A 103 2.77 23.71 -4.37
C SER A 103 3.33 23.26 -5.73
N PHE A 104 4.56 22.76 -5.74
CA PHE A 104 5.17 22.08 -6.89
C PHE A 104 4.96 20.56 -6.88
N VAL A 105 4.50 19.98 -5.77
CA VAL A 105 4.24 18.55 -5.59
C VAL A 105 2.84 18.22 -6.13
N PRO A 106 2.70 17.28 -7.10
CA PRO A 106 1.41 16.93 -7.70
C PRO A 106 0.33 16.50 -6.71
N GLU A 107 0.71 15.71 -5.70
CA GLU A 107 -0.18 15.22 -4.66
C GLU A 107 -0.76 16.37 -3.83
N GLU A 108 0.07 17.33 -3.43
CA GLU A 108 -0.36 18.52 -2.68
C GLU A 108 -1.21 19.46 -3.54
N GLN A 109 -0.92 19.57 -4.84
CA GLN A 109 -1.76 20.30 -5.80
C GLN A 109 -3.15 19.65 -5.90
N LEU A 110 -3.24 18.33 -6.03
CA LEU A 110 -4.52 17.62 -6.09
C LEU A 110 -5.29 17.71 -4.77
N ALA A 111 -4.62 17.54 -3.63
CA ALA A 111 -5.23 17.66 -2.31
C ALA A 111 -5.80 19.06 -2.07
N SER A 112 -5.02 20.11 -2.37
CA SER A 112 -5.47 21.50 -2.24
C SER A 112 -6.62 21.84 -3.20
N LEU A 113 -6.61 21.31 -4.43
CA LEU A 113 -7.70 21.45 -5.40
C LEU A 113 -8.98 20.76 -4.93
N ILE A 114 -8.89 19.51 -4.44
CA ILE A 114 -10.02 18.74 -3.90
C ILE A 114 -10.64 19.49 -2.71
N LYS A 115 -9.81 19.98 -1.80
CA LYS A 115 -10.22 20.77 -0.64
C LYS A 115 -10.90 22.08 -1.06
N HIS A 116 -10.33 22.81 -2.01
CA HIS A 116 -10.96 24.02 -2.57
C HIS A 116 -12.33 23.73 -3.16
N CYS A 117 -12.42 22.65 -3.95
CA CYS A 117 -13.66 22.27 -4.61
C CYS A 117 -14.75 21.82 -3.65
N PHE A 118 -14.44 21.07 -2.58
CA PHE A 118 -15.46 20.37 -1.80
C PHE A 118 -15.49 20.66 -0.29
N ALA A 119 -14.48 21.34 0.28
CA ALA A 119 -14.38 21.57 1.72
C ALA A 119 -14.68 23.02 2.11
N LYS A 120 -15.84 23.22 2.76
CA LYS A 120 -16.16 24.42 3.56
C LYS A 120 -15.65 24.29 4.99
N TYR A 121 -15.62 23.06 5.51
CA TYR A 121 -15.12 22.72 6.85
C TYR A 121 -13.95 21.74 6.75
N PRO A 122 -13.11 21.63 7.80
CA PRO A 122 -12.00 20.68 7.80
C PRO A 122 -12.47 19.24 7.54
N THR A 123 -11.91 18.63 6.50
CA THR A 123 -12.13 17.23 6.12
C THR A 123 -10.98 16.37 6.64
N PRO A 124 -11.22 15.09 6.93
CA PRO A 124 -10.15 14.17 7.30
C PRO A 124 -9.17 13.97 6.13
N GLU A 125 -7.87 14.16 6.38
CA GLU A 125 -6.82 14.12 5.35
C GLU A 125 -6.73 12.76 4.65
N PHE A 126 -6.94 11.66 5.38
CA PHE A 126 -6.91 10.31 4.79
C PHE A 126 -8.01 10.07 3.74
N LEU A 127 -9.06 10.90 3.74
CA LEU A 127 -10.10 10.85 2.72
C LEU A 127 -9.74 11.62 1.44
N GLU A 128 -8.63 12.37 1.39
CA GLU A 128 -8.24 13.09 0.16
C GLU A 128 -7.79 12.11 -0.93
N ASN A 129 -7.08 11.05 -0.54
CA ASN A 129 -6.61 9.99 -1.43
C ASN A 129 -7.73 9.14 -2.04
N VAL A 130 -8.98 9.24 -1.56
CA VAL A 130 -10.09 8.44 -2.11
C VAL A 130 -10.41 8.82 -3.56
N PHE A 131 -10.04 10.02 -3.99
CA PHE A 131 -10.20 10.46 -5.38
C PHE A 131 -9.21 9.79 -6.35
N ALA A 132 -8.16 9.16 -5.84
CA ALA A 132 -7.26 8.29 -6.62
C ALA A 132 -7.75 6.84 -6.70
N SER A 133 -8.79 6.46 -5.95
CA SER A 133 -9.46 5.17 -6.07
C SER A 133 -10.70 5.24 -6.96
N ASP A 134 -11.38 4.11 -7.19
CA ASP A 134 -12.66 4.08 -7.93
C ASP A 134 -13.91 4.09 -7.04
N ASN A 135 -13.75 4.17 -5.71
CA ASN A 135 -14.86 4.07 -4.77
C ASN A 135 -15.63 5.41 -4.65
N LYS A 136 -16.70 5.53 -5.44
CA LYS A 136 -17.58 6.72 -5.46
C LYS A 136 -18.29 6.99 -4.13
N ILE A 137 -18.52 5.98 -3.30
CA ILE A 137 -19.15 6.16 -1.98
C ILE A 137 -18.18 6.90 -1.06
N HIS A 138 -16.90 6.51 -1.03
CA HIS A 138 -15.89 7.18 -0.22
C HIS A 138 -15.62 8.62 -0.69
N MET A 139 -15.59 8.87 -2.00
CA MET A 139 -15.52 10.23 -2.54
C MET A 139 -16.73 11.06 -2.10
N TYR A 140 -17.92 10.47 -2.15
CA TYR A 140 -19.13 11.15 -1.70
C TYR A 140 -19.08 11.49 -0.20
N TRP A 141 -18.53 10.60 0.63
CA TRP A 141 -18.30 10.91 2.05
C TRP A 141 -17.41 12.14 2.24
N TYR A 142 -16.31 12.26 1.49
CA TYR A 142 -15.47 13.47 1.54
C TYR A 142 -16.29 14.73 1.23
N VAL A 143 -17.10 14.69 0.16
CA VAL A 143 -17.96 15.82 -0.24
C VAL A 143 -18.98 16.18 0.84
N GLN A 144 -19.63 15.18 1.45
CA GLN A 144 -20.59 15.37 2.54
C GLN A 144 -19.92 16.01 3.78
N LEU A 145 -18.79 15.44 4.22
CA LEU A 145 -18.04 15.96 5.37
C LEU A 145 -17.52 17.37 5.12
N GLY A 146 -17.05 17.66 3.91
CA GLY A 146 -16.59 18.99 3.51
C GLY A 146 -17.68 20.05 3.59
N ARG A 147 -18.95 19.68 3.48
CA ARG A 147 -20.12 20.56 3.63
C ARG A 147 -20.62 20.68 5.07
N GLY A 148 -20.08 19.87 5.99
CA GLY A 148 -20.43 19.87 7.40
C GLY A 148 -21.43 18.78 7.79
N ASP A 149 -21.70 17.80 6.93
CA ASP A 149 -22.51 16.64 7.30
C ASP A 149 -21.82 15.82 8.39
N SER A 150 -22.60 15.11 9.19
CA SER A 150 -22.06 14.23 10.22
C SER A 150 -21.56 12.91 9.63
N VAL A 151 -20.50 12.34 10.21
CA VAL A 151 -20.06 10.95 9.91
C VAL A 151 -21.22 9.96 10.12
N LEU A 152 -22.10 10.24 11.10
CA LEU A 152 -23.26 9.41 11.43
C LEU A 152 -24.35 9.41 10.35
N THR A 153 -24.31 10.36 9.41
CA THR A 153 -25.27 10.50 8.31
C THR A 153 -24.72 10.05 6.96
N LEU A 154 -23.50 9.51 6.93
CA LEU A 154 -22.88 9.02 5.71
C LEU A 154 -23.63 7.79 5.17
N SER A 155 -23.95 7.83 3.87
CA SER A 155 -24.70 6.77 3.22
C SER A 155 -23.83 5.54 2.97
N GLY A 156 -24.36 4.34 3.22
CA GLY A 156 -23.62 3.09 2.98
C GLY A 156 -22.44 2.86 3.94
N PHE A 157 -22.44 3.51 5.10
CA PHE A 157 -21.39 3.34 6.10
C PHE A 157 -21.49 1.94 6.74
N PRO A 158 -20.40 1.15 6.78
CA PRO A 158 -20.49 -0.29 7.05
C PRO A 158 -20.72 -0.66 8.52
N VAL A 159 -20.61 0.31 9.44
CA VAL A 159 -20.67 0.05 10.89
C VAL A 159 -21.50 1.11 11.61
N ALA A 160 -22.11 0.76 12.75
CA ALA A 160 -22.85 1.72 13.55
C ALA A 160 -21.91 2.53 14.47
N PHE A 161 -21.64 3.78 14.11
CA PHE A 161 -20.81 4.67 14.92
C PHE A 161 -21.56 5.35 16.06
N THR A 162 -20.86 5.54 17.17
CA THR A 162 -21.22 6.50 18.21
C THR A 162 -20.64 7.88 17.89
N ASN A 163 -21.08 8.93 18.60
CA ASN A 163 -20.47 10.27 18.48
C ASN A 163 -18.96 10.26 18.75
N LYS A 164 -18.50 9.43 19.70
CA LYS A 164 -17.07 9.29 20.02
C LYS A 164 -16.29 8.65 18.87
N MET A 165 -16.84 7.62 18.23
CA MET A 165 -16.24 6.98 17.05
C MET A 165 -16.22 7.93 15.86
N ALA A 166 -17.33 8.65 15.61
CA ALA A 166 -17.39 9.68 14.58
C ALA A 166 -16.33 10.78 14.77
N HIS A 167 -16.08 11.19 16.02
CA HIS A 167 -15.00 12.12 16.32
C HIS A 167 -13.61 11.51 16.05
N ALA A 168 -13.37 10.29 16.54
CA ALA A 168 -12.10 9.58 16.34
C ALA A 168 -11.79 9.35 14.86
N PHE A 169 -12.79 8.99 14.06
CA PHE A 169 -12.68 8.82 12.61
C PHE A 169 -12.18 10.08 11.91
N ARG A 170 -12.70 11.26 12.29
CA ARG A 170 -12.26 12.53 11.70
C ARG A 170 -10.81 12.90 12.05
N LEU A 171 -10.30 12.40 13.18
CA LEU A 171 -8.94 12.66 13.65
C LEU A 171 -7.96 11.55 13.24
N THR A 172 -8.36 10.63 12.37
CA THR A 172 -7.46 9.59 11.88
C THR A 172 -6.37 10.22 10.99
N PRO A 173 -5.09 9.85 11.17
CA PRO A 173 -3.98 10.35 10.35
C PRO A 173 -4.13 10.02 8.87
N ALA A 174 -3.49 10.82 8.01
CA ALA A 174 -3.53 10.69 6.55
C ALA A 174 -3.06 9.33 6.00
N THR A 175 -2.22 8.61 6.73
CA THR A 175 -1.62 7.33 6.30
C THR A 175 -2.59 6.13 6.32
N TYR A 176 -3.79 6.30 6.86
CA TYR A 176 -4.77 5.21 6.99
C TYR A 176 -5.63 5.07 5.74
N THR A 177 -5.95 3.84 5.35
CA THR A 177 -7.05 3.62 4.40
C THR A 177 -8.40 3.88 5.10
N VAL A 178 -9.47 4.00 4.31
CA VAL A 178 -10.82 4.21 4.85
C VAL A 178 -11.24 3.08 5.80
N ALA A 179 -10.97 1.83 5.44
CA ALA A 179 -11.35 0.68 6.27
C ALA A 179 -10.55 0.64 7.58
N GLN A 180 -9.24 0.91 7.51
CA GLN A 180 -8.39 1.03 8.70
C GLN A 180 -8.85 2.18 9.61
N ALA A 181 -9.21 3.33 9.03
CA ALA A 181 -9.75 4.47 9.76
C ALA A 181 -11.05 4.13 10.50
N ILE A 182 -11.92 3.31 9.88
CA ILE A 182 -13.15 2.83 10.50
C ILE A 182 -12.82 1.94 11.70
N ARG A 183 -11.96 0.92 11.53
CA ARG A 183 -11.57 0.01 12.62
C ARG A 183 -10.85 0.72 13.76
N ARG A 184 -9.95 1.64 13.44
CA ARG A 184 -9.29 2.52 14.41
C ARG A 184 -10.30 3.31 15.23
N ALA A 185 -11.27 3.94 14.57
CA ALA A 185 -12.31 4.72 15.22
C ALA A 185 -13.21 3.87 16.12
N GLN A 186 -13.58 2.65 15.70
CA GLN A 186 -14.33 1.71 16.54
C GLN A 186 -13.54 1.36 17.80
N ALA A 187 -12.28 0.95 17.65
CA ALA A 187 -11.41 0.58 18.76
C ALA A 187 -11.26 1.72 19.78
N LEU A 188 -10.96 2.94 19.32
CA LEU A 188 -10.89 4.13 20.17
C LEU A 188 -12.23 4.45 20.84
N GLY A 189 -13.33 4.26 20.11
CA GLY A 189 -14.70 4.35 20.63
C GLY A 189 -14.91 3.45 21.85
N TYR A 190 -14.53 2.18 21.73
CA TYR A 190 -14.60 1.17 22.79
C TYR A 190 -13.59 1.35 23.93
N GLY A 191 -12.65 2.29 23.79
CA GLY A 191 -11.72 2.69 24.84
C GLY A 191 -10.30 2.12 24.67
N ALA A 192 -9.89 1.76 23.47
CA ALA A 192 -8.52 1.35 23.17
C ALA A 192 -7.52 2.50 23.42
N THR A 193 -6.27 2.12 23.73
CA THR A 193 -5.12 3.02 23.54
C THR A 193 -4.85 3.23 22.04
N ALA A 194 -4.09 4.27 21.69
CA ALA A 194 -3.69 4.49 20.29
C ALA A 194 -2.96 3.27 19.71
N LYS A 195 -1.95 2.73 20.42
CA LYS A 195 -1.21 1.52 20.02
C LYS A 195 -2.15 0.34 19.73
N ARG A 196 -3.12 0.07 20.61
CA ARG A 196 -4.07 -1.05 20.40
C ARG A 196 -5.01 -0.77 19.23
N ALA A 197 -5.49 0.47 19.08
CA ALA A 197 -6.33 0.84 17.95
C ALA A 197 -5.60 0.69 16.61
N ASP A 198 -4.30 0.99 16.59
CA ASP A 198 -3.48 0.82 15.40
C ASP A 198 -3.30 -0.69 15.10
N VAL A 199 -2.96 -1.53 16.09
CA VAL A 199 -2.91 -3.00 15.90
C VAL A 199 -4.21 -3.56 15.29
N ILE A 200 -5.37 -3.08 15.76
CA ILE A 200 -6.67 -3.49 15.22
C ILE A 200 -6.90 -2.94 13.80
N ALA A 201 -6.48 -1.72 13.54
CA ALA A 201 -6.64 -1.08 12.24
C ALA A 201 -5.79 -1.76 11.15
N TRP A 202 -4.60 -2.22 11.50
CA TRP A 202 -3.66 -2.87 10.58
C TRP A 202 -3.83 -4.39 10.46
N SER A 203 -4.78 -4.99 11.18
CA SER A 203 -5.07 -6.43 11.08
C SER A 203 -6.15 -6.75 10.04
N ALA A 204 -6.40 -8.04 9.81
CA ALA A 204 -7.43 -8.53 8.88
C ALA A 204 -8.85 -8.05 9.21
N LEU A 205 -9.08 -7.46 10.40
CA LEU A 205 -10.34 -6.80 10.72
C LEU A 205 -10.65 -5.66 9.75
N ALA A 206 -9.66 -5.01 9.13
CA ALA A 206 -9.88 -3.94 8.15
C ALA A 206 -10.17 -4.45 6.73
N ASP A 207 -10.02 -5.75 6.45
CA ASP A 207 -10.15 -6.28 5.09
C ASP A 207 -11.62 -6.33 4.63
N SER A 208 -12.54 -6.55 5.56
CA SER A 208 -13.97 -6.63 5.28
C SER A 208 -14.83 -6.20 6.48
N PHE A 209 -16.06 -5.76 6.17
CA PHE A 209 -17.11 -5.48 7.15
C PHE A 209 -18.29 -6.46 7.03
N GLU A 210 -18.11 -7.57 6.31
CA GLU A 210 -19.06 -8.69 6.36
C GLU A 210 -19.14 -9.27 7.77
N ALA A 211 -20.32 -9.70 8.19
CA ALA A 211 -20.56 -10.19 9.57
C ALA A 211 -20.15 -9.20 10.69
N GLU A 212 -20.28 -7.89 10.45
CA GLU A 212 -19.90 -6.85 11.42
C GLU A 212 -20.54 -7.01 12.82
N TYR A 213 -21.75 -7.58 12.90
CA TYR A 213 -22.38 -7.89 14.18
C TYR A 213 -21.50 -8.78 15.07
N PHE A 214 -20.77 -9.73 14.48
CA PHE A 214 -19.80 -10.56 15.18
C PHE A 214 -18.47 -9.82 15.36
N TRP A 215 -17.89 -9.26 14.29
CA TRP A 215 -16.55 -8.67 14.36
C TRP A 215 -16.45 -7.47 15.29
N SER A 216 -17.51 -6.67 15.42
CA SER A 216 -17.58 -5.61 16.43
C SER A 216 -17.42 -6.14 17.87
N THR A 217 -17.89 -7.36 18.16
CA THR A 217 -17.69 -8.01 19.46
C THR A 217 -16.24 -8.46 19.65
N VAL A 218 -15.56 -8.90 18.58
CA VAL A 218 -14.13 -9.24 18.59
C VAL A 218 -13.29 -7.98 18.81
N VAL A 219 -13.58 -6.88 18.10
CA VAL A 219 -12.93 -5.58 18.34
C VAL A 219 -13.10 -5.18 19.80
N HIS A 220 -14.33 -5.21 20.32
CA HIS A 220 -14.60 -4.85 21.70
C HIS A 220 -13.85 -5.77 22.70
N PHE A 221 -13.76 -7.07 22.42
CA PHE A 221 -12.99 -8.03 23.22
C PHE A 221 -11.50 -7.68 23.23
N VAL A 222 -10.86 -7.53 22.06
CA VAL A 222 -9.42 -7.23 21.92
C VAL A 222 -9.03 -5.91 22.60
N VAL A 223 -9.94 -4.92 22.59
CA VAL A 223 -9.75 -3.65 23.31
C VAL A 223 -9.65 -3.82 24.83
N LYS A 224 -10.28 -4.86 25.41
CA LYS A 224 -10.29 -5.14 26.85
C LYS A 224 -9.20 -6.12 27.30
N VAL A 225 -8.42 -6.67 26.38
CA VAL A 225 -7.28 -7.54 26.69
C VAL A 225 -6.17 -6.73 27.38
N ASN A 226 -5.75 -7.18 28.57
CA ASN A 226 -4.76 -6.48 29.39
C ASN A 226 -3.33 -6.73 28.91
N GLU A 227 -3.09 -7.89 28.32
CA GLU A 227 -1.84 -8.37 27.77
C GLU A 227 -1.44 -7.57 26.51
N ASP A 228 -0.16 -7.54 26.13
CA ASP A 228 0.25 -6.89 24.88
C ASP A 228 -0.13 -7.76 23.68
N VAL A 229 -1.27 -7.44 23.05
CA VAL A 229 -1.67 -8.00 21.75
C VAL A 229 -0.85 -7.33 20.65
N THR A 230 0.09 -8.09 20.10
CA THR A 230 0.84 -7.76 18.90
C THR A 230 0.04 -8.15 17.64
N ILE A 231 0.42 -7.59 16.49
CA ILE A 231 -0.30 -7.81 15.23
C ILE A 231 -0.24 -9.27 14.78
N ASP A 232 0.91 -9.93 14.91
CA ASP A 232 1.12 -11.35 14.59
C ASP A 232 0.15 -12.26 15.36
N LYS A 233 0.06 -12.09 16.68
CA LYS A 233 -0.85 -12.88 17.52
C LYS A 233 -2.32 -12.58 17.21
N LEU A 234 -2.63 -11.32 16.90
CA LEU A 234 -3.99 -10.96 16.49
C LEU A 234 -4.38 -11.64 15.18
N GLN A 235 -3.49 -11.68 14.19
CA GLN A 235 -3.77 -12.34 12.90
C GLN A 235 -4.03 -13.83 13.08
N VAL A 236 -3.18 -14.53 13.84
CA VAL A 236 -3.36 -15.95 14.19
C VAL A 236 -4.76 -16.20 14.78
N VAL A 237 -5.19 -15.35 15.71
CA VAL A 237 -6.53 -15.42 16.31
C VAL A 237 -7.64 -15.11 15.31
N LEU A 238 -7.50 -14.09 14.47
CA LEU A 238 -8.52 -13.70 13.49
C LEU A 238 -8.77 -14.79 12.45
N GLU A 239 -7.72 -15.44 11.96
CA GLU A 239 -7.84 -16.56 11.02
C GLU A 239 -8.59 -17.76 11.64
N TYR A 240 -8.25 -18.08 12.89
CA TYR A 240 -8.97 -19.11 13.65
C TYR A 240 -10.46 -18.73 13.84
N LEU A 241 -10.73 -17.50 14.25
CA LEU A 241 -12.09 -17.00 14.47
C LEU A 241 -12.93 -17.04 13.20
N GLU A 242 -12.33 -16.71 12.05
CA GLU A 242 -13.01 -16.74 10.76
C GLU A 242 -13.47 -18.16 10.40
N MET A 243 -12.57 -19.15 10.52
CA MET A 243 -12.92 -20.55 10.31
C MET A 243 -13.97 -21.04 11.32
N PHE A 244 -13.78 -20.71 12.60
CA PHE A 244 -14.63 -21.20 13.67
C PHE A 244 -16.05 -20.63 13.59
N ARG A 245 -16.19 -19.34 13.23
CA ARG A 245 -17.47 -18.67 12.95
C ARG A 245 -18.24 -19.35 11.82
N ALA A 246 -17.54 -19.72 10.74
CA ALA A 246 -18.17 -20.37 9.59
C ALA A 246 -18.75 -21.75 9.96
N GLN A 247 -18.10 -22.47 10.87
CA GLN A 247 -18.55 -23.79 11.35
C GLN A 247 -19.55 -23.71 12.50
N GLN A 248 -19.51 -22.65 13.31
CA GLN A 248 -20.36 -22.46 14.50
C GLN A 248 -21.05 -21.08 14.48
N PRO A 249 -22.22 -20.97 13.82
CA PRO A 249 -22.91 -19.68 13.62
C PRO A 249 -23.34 -18.95 14.90
N ASN A 250 -23.48 -19.67 16.02
CA ASN A 250 -23.89 -19.12 17.32
C ASN A 250 -22.70 -18.73 18.21
N MET A 251 -21.49 -18.65 17.64
CA MET A 251 -20.31 -18.27 18.39
C MET A 251 -20.45 -16.86 18.98
N ASP A 252 -20.01 -16.71 20.24
CA ASP A 252 -19.75 -15.41 20.84
C ASP A 252 -18.36 -15.34 21.51
N MET A 253 -17.96 -14.12 21.84
CA MET A 253 -16.73 -13.83 22.58
C MET A 253 -16.92 -13.84 24.10
N LYS A 254 -18.13 -14.17 24.59
CA LYS A 254 -18.46 -14.04 26.01
C LYS A 254 -17.79 -15.14 26.83
N GLY A 255 -17.09 -14.73 27.88
CA GLY A 255 -16.39 -15.67 28.77
C GLY A 255 -15.08 -16.24 28.22
N ARG A 256 -14.64 -15.81 27.02
CA ARG A 256 -13.31 -16.15 26.50
C ARG A 256 -12.23 -15.30 27.17
N THR A 257 -11.03 -15.85 27.28
CA THR A 257 -9.81 -15.11 27.68
C THR A 257 -8.83 -15.06 26.50
N TRP A 258 -7.97 -14.04 26.47
CA TRP A 258 -6.98 -13.89 25.40
C TRP A 258 -6.04 -15.10 25.31
N GLU A 259 -5.47 -15.52 26.44
CA GLU A 259 -4.55 -16.66 26.50
C GLU A 259 -5.18 -17.97 26.00
N ALA A 260 -6.43 -18.25 26.39
CA ALA A 260 -7.10 -19.47 25.95
C ALA A 260 -7.45 -19.42 24.46
N LEU A 261 -7.86 -18.25 23.95
CA LEU A 261 -8.18 -18.07 22.54
C LEU A 261 -6.94 -18.15 21.65
N LEU A 262 -5.84 -17.52 22.06
CA LEU A 262 -4.57 -17.58 21.34
C LEU A 262 -4.05 -19.02 21.28
N ARG A 263 -4.04 -19.73 22.41
CA ARG A 263 -3.65 -21.15 22.44
C ARG A 263 -4.51 -22.01 21.52
N GLN A 264 -5.84 -21.83 21.54
CA GLN A 264 -6.74 -22.54 20.62
C GLN A 264 -6.45 -22.23 19.15
N ALA A 265 -6.13 -20.98 18.84
CA ALA A 265 -5.77 -20.58 17.50
C ALA A 265 -4.44 -21.22 17.06
N GLU A 266 -3.41 -21.18 17.89
CA GLU A 266 -2.10 -21.81 17.62
C GLU A 266 -2.22 -23.35 17.45
N GLU A 267 -3.00 -24.00 18.32
CA GLU A 267 -3.32 -25.43 18.21
C GLU A 267 -4.05 -25.73 16.88
N TRP A 268 -5.07 -24.94 16.54
CA TRP A 268 -5.81 -25.09 15.29
C TRP A 268 -4.94 -24.88 14.06
N HIS A 269 -4.08 -23.86 14.05
CA HIS A 269 -3.12 -23.62 12.96
C HIS A 269 -2.17 -24.81 12.79
N THR A 270 -1.67 -25.35 13.90
CA THR A 270 -0.83 -26.55 13.91
C THR A 270 -1.59 -27.78 13.36
N GLU A 271 -2.86 -27.95 13.72
CA GLU A 271 -3.70 -29.03 13.21
C GLU A 271 -4.04 -28.87 11.72
N MET A 272 -4.34 -27.64 11.27
CA MET A 272 -4.57 -27.34 9.87
C MET A 272 -3.31 -27.53 9.04
N ALA A 273 -2.14 -27.18 9.57
CA ALA A 273 -0.85 -27.50 8.95
C ALA A 273 -0.71 -29.01 8.78
N LYS A 274 -0.86 -29.81 9.86
CA LYS A 274 -0.81 -31.28 9.78
C LYS A 274 -1.82 -31.88 8.82
N LYS A 275 -3.02 -31.30 8.73
CA LYS A 275 -4.08 -31.76 7.82
C LYS A 275 -3.75 -31.41 6.36
N ARG A 276 -3.26 -30.20 6.10
CA ARG A 276 -2.75 -29.79 4.78
C ARG A 276 -1.55 -30.63 4.38
N ASP A 277 -0.66 -30.96 5.32
CA ASP A 277 0.43 -31.90 5.12
C ASP A 277 -0.12 -33.27 4.74
N ALA A 278 -1.15 -33.78 5.42
CA ALA A 278 -1.75 -35.08 5.09
C ALA A 278 -2.51 -35.09 3.74
N GLU A 279 -3.14 -33.97 3.37
CA GLU A 279 -3.95 -33.84 2.14
C GLU A 279 -3.13 -33.39 0.92
N GLY A 280 -1.95 -32.80 1.13
CA GLY A 280 -1.11 -32.17 0.10
C GLY A 280 0.39 -32.38 0.30
N TYR A 281 0.82 -33.49 0.93
CA TYR A 281 2.24 -33.84 1.07
C TYR A 281 2.90 -33.97 -0.31
N GLU A 282 3.53 -32.88 -0.74
CA GLU A 282 4.45 -32.88 -1.85
C GLU A 282 5.87 -32.93 -1.32
N GLN A 283 6.58 -33.99 -1.70
CA GLN A 283 8.02 -34.12 -1.54
C GLN A 283 8.65 -34.12 -2.93
N TRP A 284 9.64 -33.26 -3.13
CA TRP A 284 10.29 -33.10 -4.41
C TRP A 284 11.75 -33.52 -4.38
N LYS A 285 12.28 -33.69 -5.59
CA LYS A 285 13.67 -34.06 -5.76
C LYS A 285 14.55 -32.88 -5.36
N ARG A 286 15.51 -33.16 -4.50
CA ARG A 286 16.59 -32.24 -4.15
C ARG A 286 17.29 -31.73 -5.42
N VAL A 287 17.57 -30.43 -5.48
CA VAL A 287 18.35 -29.86 -6.60
C VAL A 287 19.84 -30.15 -6.41
N ALA A 288 20.61 -30.12 -7.50
CA ALA A 288 22.03 -30.44 -7.50
C ALA A 288 22.90 -29.28 -6.98
N ILE A 289 22.57 -28.81 -5.77
CA ILE A 289 23.27 -27.76 -5.01
C ILE A 289 23.49 -28.34 -3.60
N ALA A 290 24.75 -28.38 -3.17
CA ALA A 290 25.10 -28.99 -1.89
C ALA A 290 24.72 -28.09 -0.71
N ASP A 291 24.41 -28.73 0.43
CA ASP A 291 24.23 -28.02 1.70
C ASP A 291 25.55 -27.33 2.12
N PHE A 292 25.41 -26.23 2.86
CA PHE A 292 26.55 -25.55 3.47
C PHE A 292 26.77 -26.03 4.90
N TYR A 293 28.03 -26.07 5.32
CA TYR A 293 28.44 -26.32 6.70
C TYR A 293 29.59 -25.38 7.04
N LYS A 294 29.47 -24.68 8.16
CA LYS A 294 30.56 -23.88 8.74
C LYS A 294 30.49 -23.92 10.26
N GLU A 295 31.63 -24.10 10.88
CA GLU A 295 31.79 -24.02 12.33
C GLU A 295 32.66 -22.80 12.64
N GLU A 296 32.16 -21.92 13.51
CA GLU A 296 32.86 -20.73 13.97
C GLU A 296 32.65 -20.60 15.48
N ASP A 297 33.74 -20.56 16.23
CA ASP A 297 33.74 -20.49 17.69
C ASP A 297 32.81 -21.55 18.33
N GLU A 298 31.77 -21.11 19.04
CA GLU A 298 30.78 -21.96 19.72
C GLU A 298 29.46 -22.13 18.94
N VAL A 299 29.51 -21.92 17.62
CA VAL A 299 28.33 -21.92 16.76
C VAL A 299 28.57 -22.73 15.48
N THR A 300 27.56 -23.50 15.08
CA THR A 300 27.54 -24.21 13.80
C THR A 300 26.44 -23.66 12.90
N TYR A 301 26.79 -23.33 11.66
CA TYR A 301 25.89 -22.86 10.64
C TYR A 301 25.65 -23.92 9.56
N TYR A 302 24.39 -24.06 9.16
CA TYR A 302 23.98 -24.90 8.05
C TYR A 302 23.12 -24.12 7.06
N ILE A 303 23.32 -24.31 5.77
CA ILE A 303 22.34 -23.94 4.74
C ILE A 303 21.81 -25.24 4.18
N ILE A 304 20.52 -25.52 4.43
CA ILE A 304 19.91 -26.78 4.01
C ILE A 304 18.75 -26.57 3.04
N GLN A 305 18.64 -27.43 2.03
CA GLN A 305 17.48 -27.39 1.13
C GLN A 305 16.22 -27.90 1.83
N LEU A 306 15.11 -27.17 1.64
CA LEU A 306 13.77 -27.59 2.00
C LEU A 306 13.17 -28.39 0.84
N ILE A 307 12.81 -29.65 1.10
CA ILE A 307 12.48 -30.66 0.07
C ILE A 307 11.04 -31.18 0.15
N ASN A 308 10.22 -30.60 1.02
CA ASN A 308 8.80 -30.90 1.10
C ASN A 308 7.99 -29.69 1.59
N SER A 309 6.68 -29.76 1.34
CA SER A 309 5.68 -28.76 1.72
C SER A 309 5.71 -28.42 3.22
N VAL A 310 5.91 -29.41 4.09
CA VAL A 310 6.01 -29.22 5.55
C VAL A 310 7.16 -28.31 5.92
N GLN A 311 8.36 -28.57 5.38
CA GLN A 311 9.56 -27.78 5.64
C GLN A 311 9.41 -26.33 5.17
N LEU A 312 8.73 -26.09 4.03
CA LEU A 312 8.42 -24.72 3.55
C LEU A 312 7.44 -24.01 4.48
N TYR A 313 6.38 -24.71 4.92
CA TYR A 313 5.40 -24.13 5.84
C TYR A 313 6.02 -23.77 7.19
N GLU A 314 6.78 -24.69 7.81
CA GLU A 314 7.49 -24.44 9.07
C GLU A 314 8.48 -23.28 8.94
N GLU A 315 9.18 -23.19 7.80
CA GLU A 315 10.06 -22.06 7.51
C GLU A 315 9.26 -20.75 7.46
N GLY A 316 8.17 -20.69 6.69
CA GLY A 316 7.34 -19.49 6.55
C GLY A 316 6.67 -19.08 7.85
N TYR A 317 6.21 -20.03 8.66
CA TYR A 317 5.62 -19.78 9.98
C TYR A 317 6.64 -19.14 10.94
N GLU A 318 7.80 -19.77 11.13
CA GLU A 318 8.84 -19.28 12.05
C GLU A 318 9.48 -17.97 11.60
N MET A 319 9.64 -17.81 10.28
CA MET A 319 10.22 -16.62 9.66
C MET A 319 9.18 -15.53 9.36
N SER A 320 7.88 -15.81 9.58
CA SER A 320 6.77 -14.88 9.33
C SER A 320 6.76 -14.29 7.91
N HIS A 321 6.91 -15.16 6.90
CA HIS A 321 6.78 -14.82 5.48
C HIS A 321 6.12 -15.96 4.68
N CYS A 322 5.70 -15.67 3.45
CA CYS A 322 4.82 -16.55 2.66
C CYS A 322 5.55 -17.64 1.85
N VAL A 323 6.73 -18.13 2.26
CA VAL A 323 7.48 -19.11 1.45
C VAL A 323 6.74 -20.44 1.23
N ALA A 324 5.71 -20.73 2.03
CA ALA A 324 4.84 -21.90 1.83
C ALA A 324 4.14 -21.89 0.45
N ASP A 325 3.88 -20.71 -0.12
CA ASP A 325 3.22 -20.57 -1.42
C ASP A 325 4.08 -21.09 -2.59
N TYR A 326 5.38 -21.30 -2.36
CA TYR A 326 6.34 -21.81 -3.35
C TYR A 326 6.29 -23.35 -3.49
N THR A 327 5.34 -24.02 -2.83
CA THR A 327 5.22 -25.49 -2.86
C THR A 327 5.15 -26.04 -4.29
N TYR A 328 4.27 -25.47 -5.14
CA TYR A 328 4.12 -25.91 -6.54
C TYR A 328 5.40 -25.71 -7.36
N ASP A 329 6.07 -24.58 -7.16
CA ASP A 329 7.29 -24.21 -7.88
C ASP A 329 8.49 -25.04 -7.46
N CYS A 330 8.60 -25.37 -6.17
CA CYS A 330 9.60 -26.31 -5.68
C CYS A 330 9.31 -27.72 -6.19
N ALA A 331 8.04 -28.13 -6.23
CA ALA A 331 7.62 -29.43 -6.71
C ALA A 331 7.88 -29.64 -8.20
N ASN A 332 7.64 -28.61 -9.02
CA ASN A 332 7.91 -28.65 -10.45
C ASN A 332 9.40 -28.37 -10.79
N GLY A 333 10.19 -27.90 -9.81
CA GLY A 333 11.63 -27.66 -9.92
C GLY A 333 12.01 -26.31 -10.54
N SER A 334 11.07 -25.36 -10.68
CA SER A 334 11.33 -24.00 -11.15
C SER A 334 12.10 -23.16 -10.13
N THR A 335 11.93 -23.47 -8.84
CA THR A 335 12.62 -22.81 -7.72
C THR A 335 13.12 -23.83 -6.69
N ALA A 336 14.05 -23.43 -5.85
CA ALA A 336 14.52 -24.22 -4.71
C ALA A 336 14.76 -23.31 -3.50
N ILE A 337 14.16 -23.67 -2.37
CA ILE A 337 14.28 -22.91 -1.12
C ILE A 337 15.29 -23.58 -0.19
N PHE A 338 16.13 -22.75 0.43
CA PHE A 338 17.11 -23.14 1.42
C PHE A 338 16.91 -22.35 2.72
N SER A 339 17.25 -22.97 3.85
CA SER A 339 17.15 -22.38 5.19
C SER A 339 18.55 -22.28 5.79
N LEU A 340 19.00 -21.05 6.07
CA LEU A 340 20.21 -20.77 6.86
C LEU A 340 19.86 -20.89 8.35
N ARG A 341 20.55 -21.79 9.04
CA ARG A 341 20.28 -22.19 10.42
C ARG A 341 21.52 -22.07 11.27
N LYS A 342 21.31 -21.72 12.54
CA LYS A 342 22.35 -21.56 13.56
C LYS A 342 22.10 -22.50 14.73
N TYR A 343 23.12 -23.26 15.10
CA TYR A 343 23.13 -24.16 16.26
C TYR A 343 24.15 -23.67 17.27
N ALA A 344 23.75 -23.51 18.52
CA ALA A 344 24.70 -23.31 19.63
C ALA A 344 25.34 -24.66 20.02
N ILE A 345 26.59 -24.65 20.51
CA ILE A 345 27.25 -25.87 20.99
C ILE A 345 26.36 -26.62 21.99
N GLY A 346 26.12 -27.90 21.71
CA GLY A 346 25.36 -28.79 22.57
C GLY A 346 23.84 -28.55 22.57
N ALA A 347 23.32 -27.60 21.79
CA ALA A 347 21.89 -27.39 21.63
C ALA A 347 21.29 -28.39 20.62
N ALA A 348 20.13 -28.96 20.98
CA ALA A 348 19.34 -29.80 20.08
C ALA A 348 18.48 -28.98 19.11
N GLU A 349 18.17 -27.73 19.47
CA GLU A 349 17.35 -26.80 18.68
C GLU A 349 18.23 -25.81 17.90
N PHE A 350 17.66 -25.26 16.83
CA PHE A 350 18.33 -24.29 15.96
C PHE A 350 17.50 -23.02 15.79
N GLU A 351 18.19 -21.93 15.52
CA GLU A 351 17.62 -20.65 15.11
C GLU A 351 17.61 -20.56 13.58
N ARG A 352 16.46 -20.23 12.98
CA ARG A 352 16.37 -19.90 11.54
C ARG A 352 16.78 -18.45 11.34
N MET A 353 17.74 -18.22 10.46
CA MET A 353 18.34 -16.90 10.25
C MET A 353 17.84 -16.24 8.96
N VAL A 354 17.88 -16.99 7.85
CA VAL A 354 17.54 -16.49 6.52
C VAL A 354 16.93 -17.61 5.68
N THR A 355 15.85 -17.30 4.98
CA THR A 355 15.29 -18.13 3.92
C THR A 355 15.81 -17.64 2.57
N ILE A 356 16.33 -18.55 1.76
CA ILE A 356 17.05 -18.25 0.52
C ILE A 356 16.34 -18.93 -0.64
N GLU A 357 15.92 -18.16 -1.63
CA GLU A 357 15.36 -18.65 -2.87
C GLU A 357 16.44 -18.73 -3.96
N VAL A 358 16.54 -19.88 -4.62
CA VAL A 358 17.47 -20.12 -5.72
C VAL A 358 16.70 -20.58 -6.94
N SER A 359 16.95 -19.95 -8.10
CA SER A 359 16.52 -20.47 -9.39
C SER A 359 17.50 -21.56 -9.86
N PRO A 360 17.08 -22.85 -9.94
CA PRO A 360 17.98 -23.92 -10.35
C PRO A 360 18.42 -23.80 -11.82
N ALA A 361 17.56 -23.23 -12.67
CA ALA A 361 17.79 -23.10 -14.10
C ALA A 361 18.90 -22.09 -14.42
N SER A 362 18.88 -20.92 -13.79
CA SER A 362 19.90 -19.88 -13.99
C SER A 362 21.05 -19.93 -12.99
N ARG A 363 20.93 -20.73 -11.92
CA ARG A 363 21.86 -20.81 -10.78
C ARG A 363 22.03 -19.45 -10.09
N GLU A 364 20.92 -18.75 -9.93
CA GLU A 364 20.88 -17.42 -9.31
C GLU A 364 20.18 -17.52 -7.95
N ILE A 365 20.76 -16.86 -6.94
CA ILE A 365 20.06 -16.56 -5.70
C ILE A 365 19.19 -15.34 -6.00
N VAL A 366 17.90 -15.58 -6.14
CA VAL A 366 16.92 -14.56 -6.55
C VAL A 366 16.44 -13.74 -5.36
N GLU A 367 16.40 -14.36 -4.18
CA GLU A 367 16.00 -13.69 -2.94
C GLU A 367 16.68 -14.32 -1.72
N ALA A 368 16.97 -13.49 -0.72
CA ALA A 368 17.36 -13.91 0.62
C ALA A 368 16.70 -12.99 1.66
N LYS A 369 15.90 -13.56 2.57
CA LYS A 369 15.10 -12.80 3.55
C LYS A 369 15.19 -13.39 4.96
N GLY A 370 15.39 -12.51 5.93
CA GLY A 370 15.27 -12.80 7.35
C GLY A 370 13.81 -12.82 7.81
N LYS A 371 13.61 -12.87 9.13
CA LYS A 371 12.29 -12.84 9.74
C LYS A 371 11.54 -11.57 9.32
N TYR A 372 10.23 -11.66 9.04
CA TYR A 372 9.39 -10.54 8.58
C TYR A 372 9.88 -9.89 7.26
N ASN A 373 10.49 -10.67 6.36
CA ASN A 373 11.09 -10.18 5.11
C ASN A 373 12.20 -9.13 5.31
N GLU A 374 12.85 -9.13 6.48
CA GLU A 374 14.02 -8.29 6.74
C GLU A 374 15.20 -8.66 5.85
N MET A 375 16.10 -7.71 5.63
CA MET A 375 17.34 -7.97 4.90
C MET A 375 18.31 -8.78 5.76
N PRO A 376 19.08 -9.71 5.18
CA PRO A 376 20.15 -10.38 5.89
C PRO A 376 21.12 -9.37 6.51
N THR A 377 21.53 -9.61 7.75
CA THR A 377 22.65 -8.90 8.38
C THR A 377 23.96 -9.19 7.64
N GLN A 378 24.98 -8.34 7.82
CA GLN A 378 26.28 -8.54 7.18
C GLN A 378 26.93 -9.91 7.48
N THR A 379 26.71 -10.45 8.68
CA THR A 379 27.22 -11.78 9.04
C THR A 379 26.48 -12.89 8.29
N GLN A 380 25.15 -12.78 8.17
CA GLN A 380 24.34 -13.75 7.43
C GLN A 380 24.66 -13.68 5.93
N ASP A 381 24.78 -12.48 5.37
CA ASP A 381 25.14 -12.25 3.96
C ASP A 381 26.49 -12.89 3.61
N LYS A 382 27.51 -12.70 4.45
CA LYS A 382 28.82 -13.36 4.27
C LYS A 382 28.72 -14.88 4.18
N LEU A 383 27.90 -15.51 5.03
CA LEU A 383 27.67 -16.97 4.98
C LEU A 383 27.00 -17.38 3.66
N ILE A 384 26.02 -16.60 3.19
CA ILE A 384 25.35 -16.83 1.91
C ILE A 384 26.32 -16.68 0.74
N MET A 385 27.19 -15.65 0.75
CA MET A 385 28.18 -15.42 -0.30
C MET A 385 29.27 -16.49 -0.33
N GLU A 386 29.72 -16.97 0.84
CA GLU A 386 30.65 -18.11 0.93
C GLU A 386 30.04 -19.38 0.31
N TRP A 387 28.78 -19.67 0.63
CA TRP A 387 28.06 -20.78 0.04
C TRP A 387 27.84 -20.60 -1.47
N ALA A 388 27.42 -19.40 -1.90
CA ALA A 388 27.22 -19.06 -3.30
C ALA A 388 28.50 -19.25 -4.12
N ALA A 389 29.66 -18.80 -3.61
CA ALA A 389 30.95 -18.99 -4.26
C ALA A 389 31.32 -20.48 -4.40
N LYS A 390 31.09 -21.28 -3.35
CA LYS A 390 31.36 -22.72 -3.34
C LYS A 390 30.51 -23.47 -4.36
N GLU A 391 29.23 -23.14 -4.42
CA GLU A 391 28.26 -23.77 -5.31
C GLU A 391 28.13 -23.07 -6.67
N LYS A 392 28.98 -22.07 -6.95
CA LYS A 392 28.96 -21.29 -8.21
C LYS A 392 27.57 -20.72 -8.53
N LEU A 393 26.92 -20.16 -7.51
CA LEU A 393 25.66 -19.43 -7.63
C LEU A 393 25.95 -17.93 -7.83
N LYS A 394 25.10 -17.25 -8.58
CA LYS A 394 25.17 -15.80 -8.74
C LYS A 394 24.23 -15.12 -7.74
N PRO A 395 24.69 -14.19 -6.91
CA PRO A 395 23.81 -13.38 -6.07
C PRO A 395 23.19 -12.27 -6.91
N GLU A 396 21.91 -12.38 -7.27
CA GLU A 396 21.15 -11.35 -8.01
C GLU A 396 20.23 -10.54 -7.07
N TYR A 397 20.13 -10.92 -5.81
CA TYR A 397 19.38 -10.16 -4.80
C TYR A 397 20.16 -8.93 -4.34
N GLU A 398 19.47 -7.82 -4.14
CA GLU A 398 20.06 -6.53 -3.77
C GLU A 398 20.42 -6.52 -2.26
N TYR A 399 21.68 -6.78 -1.91
CA TYR A 399 22.18 -6.60 -0.54
C TYR A 399 22.42 -5.10 -0.27
N TYR A 400 21.73 -4.55 0.73
CA TYR A 400 21.88 -3.16 1.15
C TYR A 400 22.73 -3.08 2.41
N ASP A 401 23.98 -2.60 2.28
CA ASP A 401 24.97 -2.52 3.36
C ASP A 401 24.81 -1.27 4.27
N GLY A 402 23.79 -0.45 4.00
CA GLY A 402 23.54 0.80 4.73
C GLY A 402 24.30 2.01 4.21
N PHE A 403 25.10 1.90 3.14
CA PHE A 403 25.73 3.03 2.48
C PHE A 403 24.95 3.43 1.22
N TYR A 404 24.39 4.65 1.24
CA TYR A 404 23.94 5.31 0.02
C TYR A 404 25.17 5.84 -0.73
N GLU A 405 25.65 5.10 -1.73
CA GLU A 405 26.50 5.68 -2.77
C GLU A 405 25.59 6.35 -3.80
N PRO A 406 25.56 7.69 -3.88
CA PRO A 406 24.80 8.36 -4.93
C PRO A 406 25.31 7.90 -6.30
N PRO A 407 24.43 7.78 -7.30
CA PRO A 407 24.82 7.31 -8.62
C PRO A 407 25.96 8.17 -9.18
N VAL A 408 27.00 7.50 -9.68
CA VAL A 408 28.11 8.15 -10.38
C VAL A 408 27.53 8.95 -11.53
N ASN A 409 27.65 10.28 -11.45
CA ASN A 409 27.27 11.17 -12.55
C ASN A 409 27.92 10.65 -13.84
N PRO A 410 27.16 10.37 -14.92
CA PRO A 410 27.77 10.06 -16.20
C PRO A 410 28.69 11.21 -16.59
N ALA A 411 29.83 10.89 -17.19
CA ALA A 411 30.87 11.84 -17.55
C ALA A 411 30.29 13.10 -18.20
N PRO A 412 30.80 14.31 -17.85
CA PRO A 412 30.20 15.56 -18.26
C PRO A 412 30.06 15.63 -19.79
N GLN A 413 28.82 15.83 -20.24
CA GLN A 413 28.55 16.18 -21.63
C GLN A 413 29.23 17.52 -21.96
N PRO A 414 29.75 17.71 -23.19
CA PRO A 414 30.43 18.94 -23.56
C PRO A 414 29.52 20.17 -23.38
N ALA A 415 30.07 21.19 -22.73
CA ALA A 415 29.34 22.37 -22.28
C ALA A 415 28.66 23.13 -23.44
N ILE A 416 27.35 23.33 -23.31
CA ILE A 416 26.61 24.33 -24.10
C ILE A 416 26.98 25.71 -23.52
N GLN A 417 27.59 26.57 -24.33
CA GLN A 417 27.85 27.96 -23.94
C GLN A 417 26.53 28.73 -23.81
N LEU A 418 26.17 29.10 -22.58
CA LEU A 418 25.09 30.04 -22.30
C LEU A 418 25.60 31.50 -22.43
N PRO A 419 24.77 32.44 -22.91
CA PRO A 419 25.16 33.83 -23.10
C PRO A 419 25.45 34.57 -21.77
N ARG A 420 26.35 35.57 -21.83
CA ARG A 420 26.88 36.36 -20.69
C ARG A 420 25.78 36.92 -19.76
N GLN A 421 25.96 36.72 -18.46
CA GLN A 421 25.13 37.27 -17.38
C GLN A 421 25.19 38.81 -17.32
N MET A 422 24.05 39.45 -17.02
CA MET A 422 23.98 40.87 -16.60
C MET A 422 24.41 41.03 -15.13
N PRO A 423 24.89 42.22 -14.71
CA PRO A 423 25.40 42.43 -13.35
C PRO A 423 24.28 42.43 -12.29
N ARG A 424 24.53 41.78 -11.15
CA ARG A 424 23.65 41.76 -9.97
C ARG A 424 23.57 43.13 -9.28
N VAL A 425 22.36 43.54 -8.93
CA VAL A 425 22.09 44.64 -7.98
C VAL A 425 22.19 44.09 -6.55
N ALA A 426 22.89 44.81 -5.66
CA ALA A 426 23.09 44.41 -4.26
C ALA A 426 21.83 44.65 -3.41
N ILE A 427 21.52 43.70 -2.52
CA ILE A 427 20.40 43.78 -1.57
C ILE A 427 20.98 44.04 -0.16
N ASP A 428 20.41 44.99 0.58
CA ASP A 428 20.86 45.49 1.89
C ASP A 428 20.23 44.65 3.04
N GLU A 429 21.07 44.05 3.89
CA GLU A 429 20.74 43.05 4.93
C GLU A 429 20.10 43.59 6.23
N ARG A 430 19.51 44.78 6.24
CA ARG A 430 19.23 45.48 7.52
C ARG A 430 17.92 45.23 8.24
N TYR A 431 17.02 44.34 7.80
CA TYR A 431 15.76 44.17 8.54
C TYR A 431 15.23 42.72 8.61
N TYR A 432 15.54 42.10 9.76
CA TYR A 432 14.61 41.33 10.62
C TYR A 432 14.57 39.78 10.53
N VAL A 433 14.75 39.15 11.71
CA VAL A 433 14.62 37.72 12.06
C VAL A 433 13.80 37.62 13.36
N PRO A 434 12.72 36.81 13.45
CA PRO A 434 12.65 35.70 14.43
C PRO A 434 11.60 34.60 14.08
N PRO A 435 11.35 33.56 14.91
CA PRO A 435 12.23 32.64 15.64
C PRO A 435 12.04 31.16 15.19
N ARG A 436 12.98 30.30 15.57
CA ARG A 436 13.05 28.86 15.21
C ARG A 436 11.98 28.01 15.90
N TYR A 437 11.23 27.22 15.11
CA TYR A 437 10.67 25.93 15.52
C TYR A 437 11.48 24.82 14.84
N ARG A 438 11.84 23.79 15.61
CA ARG A 438 12.53 22.59 15.13
C ARG A 438 11.54 21.78 14.28
N GLN A 439 11.70 21.81 12.96
CA GLN A 439 11.16 20.79 12.06
C GLN A 439 12.00 19.53 12.25
N GLU A 440 11.35 18.43 12.61
CA GLU A 440 11.88 17.10 12.33
C GLU A 440 11.70 16.89 10.83
N ASP A 441 12.82 16.65 10.14
CA ASP A 441 12.86 16.38 8.71
C ASP A 441 12.14 15.05 8.45
N ASN A 442 10.92 15.11 7.91
CA ASN A 442 10.23 13.96 7.36
C ASN A 442 10.44 14.01 5.84
N ASP A 443 11.48 13.32 5.38
CA ASP A 443 11.83 13.24 3.97
C ASP A 443 10.71 12.50 3.21
N GLY A 444 10.19 13.13 2.14
CA GLY A 444 9.02 12.64 1.37
C GLY A 444 9.25 11.31 0.63
N THR A 445 10.43 10.75 0.73
CA THR A 445 10.86 9.44 0.23
C THR A 445 10.29 8.28 1.04
N GLU A 446 10.12 8.42 2.36
CA GLU A 446 9.52 7.38 3.22
C GLU A 446 8.02 7.18 2.94
N ALA A 447 7.30 8.26 2.66
CA ALA A 447 5.87 8.21 2.34
C ALA A 447 5.59 7.49 1.02
N LEU A 448 6.45 7.68 0.00
CA LEU A 448 6.32 7.01 -1.31
C LEU A 448 6.66 5.52 -1.23
N LEU A 449 7.67 5.14 -0.44
CA LEU A 449 8.01 3.74 -0.17
C LEU A 449 6.91 3.03 0.63
N LEU A 450 6.26 3.73 1.55
CA LEU A 450 5.14 3.20 2.33
C LEU A 450 3.88 3.00 1.47
N ILE A 451 3.57 3.95 0.57
CA ILE A 451 2.46 3.84 -0.38
C ILE A 451 2.70 2.68 -1.36
N GLY A 452 3.92 2.52 -1.86
CA GLY A 452 4.31 1.37 -2.70
C GLY A 452 4.11 0.02 -2.00
N LYS A 453 4.50 -0.08 -0.72
CA LYS A 453 4.32 -1.29 0.09
C LYS A 453 2.85 -1.59 0.37
N ILE A 454 2.02 -0.58 0.61
CA ILE A 454 0.57 -0.72 0.82
C ILE A 454 -0.13 -1.19 -0.46
N ILE A 455 0.25 -0.63 -1.63
CA ILE A 455 -0.30 -1.05 -2.92
C ILE A 455 0.09 -2.50 -3.23
N LEU A 456 1.34 -2.88 -2.99
CA LEU A 456 1.80 -4.26 -3.19
C LEU A 456 1.08 -5.24 -2.27
N TYR A 457 0.88 -4.88 -0.99
CA TYR A 457 0.12 -5.69 -0.04
C TYR A 457 -1.34 -5.87 -0.46
N ILE A 458 -2.01 -4.81 -0.92
CA ILE A 458 -3.40 -4.88 -1.41
C ILE A 458 -3.48 -5.77 -2.67
N ILE A 459 -2.53 -5.67 -3.59
CA ILE A 459 -2.49 -6.51 -4.79
C ILE A 459 -2.30 -7.98 -4.41
N LEU A 460 -1.38 -8.28 -3.49
CA LEU A 460 -1.13 -9.66 -3.02
C LEU A 460 -2.34 -10.22 -2.25
N SER A 461 -2.99 -9.44 -1.38
CA SER A 461 -4.19 -9.87 -0.65
C SER A 461 -5.38 -10.10 -1.58
N VAL A 462 -5.56 -9.29 -2.63
CA VAL A 462 -6.62 -9.49 -3.63
C VAL A 462 -6.35 -10.72 -4.50
N ILE A 463 -5.10 -10.96 -4.90
CA ILE A 463 -4.70 -12.18 -5.65
C ILE A 463 -4.94 -13.42 -4.78
N PHE A 464 -4.53 -13.39 -3.51
CA PHE A 464 -4.77 -14.46 -2.56
C PHE A 464 -6.27 -14.74 -2.38
N MET A 465 -7.09 -13.70 -2.21
CA MET A 465 -8.55 -13.84 -2.08
C MET A 465 -9.19 -14.39 -3.37
N MET A 466 -8.70 -13.99 -4.55
CA MET A 466 -9.17 -14.54 -5.84
C MET A 466 -8.76 -16.00 -6.03
N LEU A 467 -7.59 -16.42 -5.55
CA LEU A 467 -7.15 -17.82 -5.58
C LEU A 467 -7.97 -18.69 -4.62
N VAL A 468 -8.25 -18.20 -3.42
CA VAL A 468 -9.14 -18.87 -2.44
C VAL A 468 -10.57 -19.00 -2.98
N PHE A 469 -11.11 -17.94 -3.61
CA PHE A 469 -12.47 -17.98 -4.18
C PHE A 469 -12.57 -18.90 -5.41
N ARG A 470 -11.51 -18.99 -6.21
CA ARG A 470 -11.44 -19.90 -7.37
C ARG A 470 -11.30 -21.36 -6.94
N TRP A 471 -10.65 -21.63 -5.81
CA TRP A 471 -10.56 -22.96 -5.20
C TRP A 471 -11.87 -23.41 -4.54
N MET A 472 -12.68 -22.50 -4.01
CA MET A 472 -14.02 -22.83 -3.48
C MET A 472 -15.08 -23.13 -4.54
N LEU A 473 -14.83 -22.78 -5.81
CA LEU A 473 -15.76 -22.96 -6.94
C LEU A 473 -15.39 -24.14 -7.86
N THR A 474 -14.34 -24.89 -7.51
CA THR A 474 -13.90 -26.13 -8.16
C THR A 474 -13.90 -27.25 -7.15
#